data_AF-A0A7E4ZVJ6-F1
#
_entry.id   AF-A0A7E4ZVJ6-F1
#
_cell.length_a   1.000
_cell.length_b   1.000
_cell.length_c   1.000
_cell.angle_alpha   90.00
_cell.angle_beta   90.00
_cell.angle_gamma   90.00
#
_symmetry.space_group_name_H-M   'P 1'
#
loop_
_entity.id
_entity.type
_entity.pdbx_description
1 polymer ?
#
loop_
_entity_poly.entity_id
_entity_poly.type
_entity_poly.pdbx_seq_one_letter_code
_entity_poly.pdbx_strand_id
1 'polypeptide(L)'
;MAISFIRRFRDDKKLFLKLFYPVNTIYFLLGCANIGVFFWMFNTNFNNSVLTPTSYSNLSTAGVCFAIGAITILNAAVVGLVGVVYKVKMLILLYGCVLILQFFVHTVCTILSHFYEGPVRETLKHILISTVNRTNVAKEYPINHISITWDEMQASLHCCGVNGYSDWFHSVRWRHNNFVPDSCCDYQHFNNDESMLNCGKTNDSALWYQEGCFEPYTDWLLKHTFVLNLTAFVCLTVEAILLFLAYHVYRYLKSLESPTRTFAQYRASQDGETEGMISISAGSAQR
;
A
#
# COMPACT_ATOMS: atom_id res chain seq x y z
N MET A 1 47.81 19.85 -2.35
CA MET A 1 46.85 19.22 -3.29
C MET A 1 46.22 17.94 -2.72
N ALA A 2 46.99 17.00 -2.14
CA ALA A 2 46.43 15.78 -1.55
C ALA A 2 45.51 16.02 -0.32
N ILE A 3 45.87 16.95 0.58
CA ILE A 3 45.07 17.24 1.79
C ILE A 3 43.72 17.90 1.44
N SER A 4 43.71 18.80 0.46
CA SER A 4 42.48 19.42 -0.04
C SER A 4 41.58 18.42 -0.75
N PHE A 5 42.16 17.47 -1.49
CA PHE A 5 41.43 16.36 -2.12
C PHE A 5 40.82 15.41 -1.08
N ILE A 6 41.59 15.03 -0.04
CA ILE A 6 41.12 14.16 1.05
C ILE A 6 40.03 14.84 1.89
N ARG A 7 40.14 16.16 2.15
CA ARG A 7 39.08 16.94 2.82
C ARG A 7 37.80 16.95 1.98
N ARG A 8 37.88 17.32 0.71
CA ARG A 8 36.74 17.35 -0.22
C ARG A 8 36.05 15.99 -0.32
N PHE A 9 36.83 14.92 -0.47
CA PHE A 9 36.32 13.55 -0.52
C PHE A 9 35.68 13.08 0.81
N ARG A 10 36.14 13.59 1.95
CA ARG A 10 35.55 13.31 3.27
C ARG A 10 34.27 14.11 3.50
N ASP A 11 34.21 15.33 2.99
CA ASP A 11 33.05 16.23 3.08
C ASP A 11 31.90 15.73 2.19
N ASP A 12 32.21 15.23 0.98
CA ASP A 12 31.23 14.60 0.09
C ASP A 12 30.56 13.38 0.75
N LYS A 13 31.32 12.55 1.49
CA LYS A 13 30.74 11.38 2.18
C LYS A 13 29.88 11.75 3.39
N LYS A 14 30.23 12.83 4.10
CA LYS A 14 29.40 13.38 5.18
C LYS A 14 28.12 14.02 4.66
N LEU A 15 28.15 14.58 3.44
CA LEU A 15 26.97 15.14 2.78
C LEU A 15 25.89 14.07 2.58
N PHE A 16 26.24 12.88 2.07
CA PHE A 16 25.27 11.80 1.87
C PHE A 16 24.61 11.35 3.19
N LEU A 17 25.35 11.32 4.30
CA LEU A 17 24.75 11.02 5.62
C LEU A 17 23.80 12.13 6.06
N LYS A 18 24.16 13.40 5.87
CA LYS A 18 23.30 14.54 6.20
C LYS A 18 22.00 14.55 5.39
N LEU A 19 22.05 14.11 4.13
CA LEU A 19 20.86 13.99 3.27
C LEU A 19 20.03 12.74 3.59
N PHE A 20 20.65 11.65 4.03
CA PHE A 20 19.95 10.41 4.36
C PHE A 20 18.92 10.58 5.48
N TYR A 21 19.27 11.29 6.56
CA TYR A 21 18.36 11.51 7.70
C TYR A 21 17.03 12.16 7.32
N PRO A 22 16.99 13.36 6.70
CA PRO A 22 15.72 14.01 6.37
C PRO A 22 14.91 13.20 5.34
N VAL A 23 15.55 12.56 4.36
CA VAL A 23 14.83 11.73 3.37
C VAL A 23 14.26 10.47 4.04
N ASN A 24 14.97 9.85 4.99
CA ASN A 24 14.44 8.74 5.78
C ASN A 24 13.28 9.17 6.69
N THR A 25 13.32 10.38 7.24
CA THR A 25 12.18 10.96 7.98
C THR A 25 10.96 11.15 7.08
N ILE A 26 11.14 11.66 5.84
CA ILE A 26 10.05 11.75 4.86
C ILE A 26 9.48 10.37 4.56
N TYR A 27 10.34 9.36 4.37
CA TYR A 27 9.92 7.98 4.13
C TYR A 27 9.12 7.39 5.29
N PHE A 28 9.53 7.64 6.53
CA PHE A 28 8.74 7.27 7.71
C PHE A 28 7.34 7.91 7.69
N LEU A 29 7.26 9.21 7.38
CA LEU A 29 5.98 9.93 7.28
C LEU A 29 5.09 9.39 6.16
N LEU A 30 5.66 8.97 5.03
CA LEU A 30 4.92 8.28 3.97
C LEU A 30 4.36 6.93 4.45
N GLY A 31 5.10 6.20 5.30
CA GLY A 31 4.58 5.01 5.98
C GLY A 31 3.35 5.32 6.85
N CYS A 32 3.41 6.40 7.63
CA CYS A 32 2.25 6.88 8.41
C CYS A 32 1.08 7.30 7.50
N ALA A 33 1.37 7.98 6.38
CA ALA A 33 0.35 8.38 5.40
C ALA A 33 -0.34 7.16 4.78
N ASN A 34 0.40 6.10 4.44
CA ASN A 34 -0.17 4.84 3.93
C ASN A 34 -1.10 4.16 4.94
N ILE A 35 -0.76 4.18 6.23
CA ILE A 35 -1.67 3.72 7.29
C ILE A 35 -2.90 4.64 7.41
N GLY A 36 -2.72 5.95 7.24
CA GLY A 36 -3.82 6.92 7.17
C GLY A 36 -4.78 6.62 6.01
N VAL A 37 -4.26 6.31 4.82
CA VAL A 37 -5.06 5.87 3.66
C VAL A 37 -5.79 4.57 3.97
N PHE A 38 -5.13 3.61 4.63
CA PHE A 38 -5.79 2.39 5.11
C PHE A 38 -6.97 2.71 6.03
N PHE A 39 -6.79 3.58 7.05
CA PHE A 39 -7.88 3.97 7.94
C PHE A 39 -8.99 4.73 7.20
N TRP A 40 -8.66 5.62 6.27
CA TRP A 40 -9.64 6.34 5.47
C TRP A 40 -10.46 5.38 4.61
N MET A 41 -9.82 4.44 3.92
CA MET A 41 -10.50 3.38 3.18
C MET A 41 -11.32 2.51 4.13
N PHE A 42 -10.78 2.09 5.27
CA PHE A 42 -11.49 1.25 6.23
C PHE A 42 -12.76 1.91 6.78
N ASN A 43 -12.72 3.21 7.08
CA ASN A 43 -13.88 3.95 7.59
C ASN A 43 -14.89 4.31 6.49
N THR A 44 -14.42 4.74 5.32
CA THR A 44 -15.29 4.99 4.15
C THR A 44 -16.00 3.71 3.77
N ASN A 45 -15.33 2.57 3.90
CA ASN A 45 -15.94 1.27 3.68
C ASN A 45 -16.76 0.78 4.88
N PHE A 46 -16.47 1.03 6.16
CA PHE A 46 -17.35 0.52 7.23
C PHE A 46 -18.81 1.00 7.07
N ASN A 47 -18.98 2.24 6.61
CA ASN A 47 -20.30 2.80 6.28
C ASN A 47 -20.85 2.37 4.91
N ASN A 48 -20.02 1.80 4.02
CA ASN A 48 -20.35 1.47 2.63
C ASN A 48 -19.91 0.02 2.29
N SER A 49 -19.87 -0.88 3.28
CA SER A 49 -18.90 -2.00 3.42
C SER A 49 -19.07 -3.13 2.43
N VAL A 50 -19.96 -2.92 1.50
CA VAL A 50 -20.40 -3.96 0.64
C VAL A 50 -20.44 -3.53 -0.81
N LEU A 51 -20.26 -2.24 -1.12
CA LEU A 51 -20.14 -1.73 -2.49
C LEU A 51 -18.99 -2.36 -3.28
N THR A 52 -17.98 -2.96 -2.64
CA THR A 52 -16.85 -3.61 -3.33
C THR A 52 -17.06 -5.12 -3.45
N PRO A 53 -17.13 -5.70 -4.67
CA PRO A 53 -17.20 -7.15 -4.83
C PRO A 53 -16.02 -7.84 -4.14
N THR A 54 -16.24 -9.05 -3.62
CA THR A 54 -15.29 -9.81 -2.78
C THR A 54 -13.93 -10.08 -3.44
N SER A 55 -13.86 -10.07 -4.76
CA SER A 55 -12.61 -10.14 -5.56
C SER A 55 -11.79 -8.85 -5.57
N TYR A 56 -12.41 -7.70 -5.25
CA TYR A 56 -11.80 -6.41 -4.95
C TYR A 56 -11.98 -6.04 -3.47
N SER A 57 -12.12 -7.06 -2.60
CA SER A 57 -12.39 -6.83 -1.18
C SER A 57 -11.37 -5.84 -0.60
N ASN A 58 -11.88 -4.93 0.22
CA ASN A 58 -11.09 -3.92 0.95
C ASN A 58 -9.95 -4.53 1.76
N LEU A 59 -10.07 -5.82 2.12
CA LEU A 59 -9.01 -6.57 2.79
C LEU A 59 -7.77 -6.78 1.91
N SER A 60 -7.92 -6.79 0.58
CA SER A 60 -6.81 -6.89 -0.38
C SER A 60 -6.12 -5.54 -0.58
N THR A 61 -6.82 -4.50 -1.08
CA THR A 61 -6.16 -3.21 -1.38
C THR A 61 -5.82 -2.40 -0.13
N ALA A 62 -6.75 -2.26 0.82
CA ALA A 62 -6.45 -1.53 2.06
C ALA A 62 -5.46 -2.33 2.93
N GLY A 63 -5.55 -3.67 2.92
CA GLY A 63 -4.57 -4.54 3.56
C GLY A 63 -3.16 -4.39 3.00
N VAL A 64 -3.03 -4.22 1.68
CA VAL A 64 -1.75 -3.90 1.03
C VAL A 64 -1.22 -2.52 1.49
N CYS A 65 -2.05 -1.49 1.55
CA CYS A 65 -1.65 -0.17 2.07
C CYS A 65 -1.17 -0.25 3.54
N PHE A 66 -1.87 -1.00 4.37
CA PHE A 66 -1.47 -1.24 5.76
C PHE A 66 -0.13 -1.98 5.84
N ALA A 67 0.02 -3.08 5.09
CA ALA A 67 1.24 -3.89 5.09
C ALA A 67 2.45 -3.07 4.62
N ILE A 68 2.32 -2.35 3.49
CA ILE A 68 3.36 -1.46 2.96
C ILE A 68 3.70 -0.38 3.99
N GLY A 69 2.69 0.29 4.55
CA GLY A 69 2.88 1.35 5.54
C GLY A 69 3.60 0.86 6.80
N ALA A 70 3.19 -0.29 7.34
CA ALA A 70 3.82 -0.90 8.52
C ALA A 70 5.28 -1.31 8.25
N ILE A 71 5.56 -1.93 7.10
CA ILE A 71 6.92 -2.30 6.68
C ILE A 71 7.79 -1.06 6.50
N THR A 72 7.26 0.00 5.85
CA THR A 72 7.96 1.28 5.67
C THR A 72 8.33 1.92 7.01
N ILE A 73 7.39 1.99 7.96
CA ILE A 73 7.62 2.52 9.30
C ILE A 73 8.70 1.73 10.03
N LEU A 74 8.57 0.39 10.04
CA LEU A 74 9.54 -0.49 10.70
C LEU A 74 10.94 -0.33 10.11
N ASN A 75 11.05 -0.34 8.78
CA ASN A 75 12.31 -0.19 8.07
C ASN A 75 12.96 1.18 8.33
N ALA A 76 12.18 2.26 8.22
CA ALA A 76 12.67 3.62 8.43
C ALA A 76 13.10 3.88 9.89
N ALA A 77 12.31 3.40 10.87
CA ALA A 77 12.54 3.66 12.29
C ALA A 77 13.65 2.78 12.88
N VAL A 78 13.61 1.47 12.62
CA VAL A 78 14.55 0.52 13.23
C VAL A 78 15.85 0.48 12.44
N VAL A 79 15.77 0.41 11.10
CA VAL A 79 16.94 0.08 10.29
C VAL A 79 17.66 1.35 9.81
N GLY A 80 16.90 2.36 9.38
CA GLY A 80 17.44 3.65 8.93
C GLY A 80 18.15 4.44 10.03
N LEU A 81 17.54 4.58 11.21
CA LEU A 81 18.11 5.37 12.31
C LEU A 81 19.26 4.62 13.02
N VAL A 82 19.04 3.38 13.45
CA VAL A 82 20.02 2.58 14.20
C VAL A 82 21.21 2.20 13.31
N GLY A 83 20.98 1.84 12.04
CA GLY A 83 22.03 1.39 11.13
C GLY A 83 23.11 2.45 10.90
N VAL A 84 22.68 3.71 10.78
CA VAL A 84 23.62 4.83 10.59
C VAL A 84 24.29 5.23 11.90
N VAL A 85 23.53 5.31 13.01
CA VAL A 85 24.08 5.72 14.33
C VAL A 85 25.14 4.72 14.82
N TYR A 86 24.84 3.42 14.78
CA TYR A 86 25.75 2.37 15.24
C TYR A 86 26.72 1.89 14.15
N LYS A 87 26.67 2.48 12.94
CA LYS A 87 27.54 2.16 11.80
C LYS A 87 27.53 0.66 11.44
N VAL A 88 26.39 -0.01 11.63
CA VAL A 88 26.23 -1.45 11.41
C VAL A 88 25.89 -1.73 9.95
N LYS A 89 26.85 -2.28 9.21
CA LYS A 89 26.73 -2.50 7.75
C LYS A 89 25.64 -3.48 7.36
N MET A 90 25.48 -4.56 8.13
CA MET A 90 24.45 -5.57 7.86
C MET A 90 23.04 -4.95 7.96
N LEU A 91 22.85 -3.98 8.85
CA LEU A 91 21.59 -3.28 9.00
C LEU A 91 21.32 -2.37 7.79
N ILE A 92 22.32 -1.64 7.29
CA ILE A 92 22.20 -0.84 6.05
C ILE A 92 21.98 -1.72 4.81
N LEU A 93 22.56 -2.93 4.75
CA LEU A 93 22.29 -3.89 3.69
C LEU A 93 20.84 -4.39 3.75
N LEU A 94 20.36 -4.77 4.93
CA LEU A 94 18.97 -5.18 5.14
C LEU A 94 18.00 -4.06 4.75
N TYR A 95 18.30 -2.81 5.12
CA TYR A 95 17.54 -1.62 4.72
C TYR A 95 17.37 -1.54 3.20
N GLY A 96 18.48 -1.68 2.46
CA GLY A 96 18.48 -1.64 1.01
C GLY A 96 17.70 -2.81 0.38
N CYS A 97 17.84 -4.02 0.92
CA CYS A 97 17.07 -5.18 0.43
C CYS A 97 15.56 -4.98 0.59
N VAL A 98 15.11 -4.48 1.74
CA VAL A 98 13.68 -4.21 1.98
C VAL A 98 13.18 -3.10 1.06
N LEU A 99 13.94 -2.01 0.86
CA LEU A 99 13.58 -0.96 -0.09
C LEU A 99 13.45 -1.48 -1.53
N ILE A 100 14.32 -2.38 -1.97
CA ILE A 100 14.23 -3.00 -3.30
C ILE A 100 12.93 -3.81 -3.42
N LEU A 101 12.60 -4.60 -2.40
CA LEU A 101 11.35 -5.37 -2.39
C LEU A 101 10.13 -4.46 -2.46
N GLN A 102 10.10 -3.37 -1.69
CA GLN A 102 9.00 -2.40 -1.73
C GLN A 102 8.89 -1.69 -3.09
N PHE A 103 10.03 -1.33 -3.69
CA PHE A 103 10.06 -0.74 -5.03
C PHE A 103 9.41 -1.64 -6.08
N PHE A 104 9.69 -2.94 -6.04
CA PHE A 104 9.04 -3.91 -6.94
C PHE A 104 7.54 -4.01 -6.67
N VAL A 105 7.12 -4.07 -5.40
CA VAL A 105 5.70 -4.12 -5.04
C VAL A 105 4.96 -2.88 -5.55
N HIS A 106 5.47 -1.67 -5.31
CA HIS A 106 4.85 -0.44 -5.82
C HIS A 106 4.81 -0.38 -7.35
N THR A 107 5.87 -0.84 -8.02
CA THR A 107 5.91 -0.90 -9.49
C THR A 107 4.84 -1.85 -10.02
N VAL A 108 4.73 -3.06 -9.47
CA VAL A 108 3.69 -4.03 -9.86
C VAL A 108 2.29 -3.47 -9.61
N CYS A 109 2.02 -2.89 -8.44
CA CYS A 109 0.73 -2.26 -8.14
C CYS A 109 0.36 -1.15 -9.14
N THR A 110 1.32 -0.29 -9.48
CA THR A 110 1.11 0.83 -10.42
C THR A 110 0.84 0.32 -11.84
N ILE A 111 1.60 -0.69 -12.31
CA ILE A 111 1.40 -1.31 -13.62
C ILE A 111 0.03 -1.99 -13.67
N LEU A 112 -0.31 -2.79 -12.65
CA LEU A 112 -1.61 -3.46 -12.57
C LEU A 112 -2.75 -2.45 -12.61
N SER A 113 -2.62 -1.32 -11.89
CA SER A 113 -3.65 -0.28 -11.91
C SER A 113 -3.89 0.32 -13.28
N HIS A 114 -2.86 0.47 -14.13
CA HIS A 114 -3.01 1.12 -15.44
C HIS A 114 -3.41 0.13 -16.55
N PHE A 115 -2.75 -1.03 -16.61
CA PHE A 115 -2.93 -1.96 -17.72
C PHE A 115 -4.16 -2.87 -17.58
N TYR A 116 -4.63 -3.11 -16.36
CA TYR A 116 -5.73 -4.04 -16.13
C TYR A 116 -7.10 -3.35 -16.08
N GLU A 117 -7.20 -2.04 -16.28
CA GLU A 117 -8.47 -1.31 -16.18
C GLU A 117 -9.58 -1.92 -17.05
N GLY A 118 -9.33 -2.22 -18.33
CA GLY A 118 -10.32 -2.81 -19.23
C GLY A 118 -10.80 -4.21 -18.79
N PRO A 119 -9.90 -5.20 -18.65
CA PRO A 119 -10.26 -6.52 -18.14
C PRO A 119 -10.91 -6.51 -16.74
N VAL A 120 -10.48 -5.57 -15.88
CA VAL A 120 -11.07 -5.33 -14.55
C VAL A 120 -12.50 -4.84 -14.68
N ARG A 121 -12.79 -3.87 -15.55
CA ARG A 121 -14.16 -3.36 -15.79
C ARG A 121 -15.10 -4.47 -16.25
N GLU A 122 -14.68 -5.32 -17.18
CA GLU A 122 -15.51 -6.42 -17.69
C GLU A 122 -15.76 -7.49 -16.60
N THR A 123 -14.69 -7.89 -15.90
CA THR A 123 -14.78 -8.85 -14.80
C THR A 123 -15.68 -8.33 -13.68
N LEU A 124 -15.51 -7.05 -13.32
CA LEU A 124 -16.31 -6.35 -12.33
C LEU A 124 -17.79 -6.30 -12.73
N LYS A 125 -18.08 -5.98 -14.00
CA LYS A 125 -19.45 -5.98 -14.53
C LYS A 125 -20.11 -7.35 -14.39
N HIS A 126 -19.42 -8.41 -14.80
CA HIS A 126 -19.89 -9.78 -14.64
C HIS A 126 -20.15 -10.16 -13.18
N ILE A 127 -19.24 -9.77 -12.27
CA ILE A 127 -19.42 -10.01 -10.84
C ILE A 127 -20.67 -9.26 -10.33
N LEU A 128 -20.83 -7.98 -10.65
CA LEU A 128 -22.00 -7.18 -10.23
C LEU A 128 -23.30 -7.81 -10.71
N ILE A 129 -23.40 -8.20 -11.99
CA ILE A 129 -24.58 -8.90 -12.54
C ILE A 129 -24.84 -10.21 -11.78
N SER A 130 -23.79 -10.97 -11.50
CA SER A 130 -23.91 -12.22 -10.75
C SER A 130 -24.42 -11.98 -9.33
N THR A 131 -24.04 -10.88 -8.68
CA THR A 131 -24.52 -10.54 -7.32
C THR A 131 -25.99 -10.14 -7.33
N VAL A 132 -26.45 -9.31 -8.28
CA VAL A 132 -27.88 -8.99 -8.44
C VAL A 132 -28.70 -10.25 -8.66
N ASN A 133 -28.26 -11.14 -9.55
CA ASN A 133 -28.94 -12.41 -9.79
C ASN A 133 -28.97 -13.32 -8.55
N ARG A 134 -27.94 -13.24 -7.71
CA ARG A 134 -27.75 -14.07 -6.51
C ARG A 134 -28.26 -13.45 -5.21
N THR A 135 -28.89 -12.27 -5.23
CA THR A 135 -29.39 -11.58 -4.03
C THR A 135 -30.37 -12.39 -3.16
N ASN A 136 -30.74 -13.63 -3.52
CA ASN A 136 -31.36 -14.62 -2.60
C ASN A 136 -30.92 -16.07 -2.85
N VAL A 137 -29.65 -16.36 -3.14
CA VAL A 137 -29.16 -17.76 -2.99
C VAL A 137 -28.97 -18.06 -1.49
N ALA A 138 -30.09 -18.03 -0.78
CA ALA A 138 -30.21 -18.32 0.63
C ALA A 138 -30.31 -19.83 0.81
N LYS A 139 -29.17 -20.48 1.00
CA LYS A 139 -29.06 -21.62 1.93
C LYS A 139 -27.76 -21.66 2.74
N GLU A 140 -26.74 -20.87 2.40
CA GLU A 140 -25.39 -21.15 2.94
C GLU A 140 -24.63 -19.97 3.56
N TYR A 141 -25.08 -18.72 3.40
CA TYR A 141 -24.39 -17.54 3.99
C TYR A 141 -25.37 -16.56 4.66
N PRO A 142 -24.95 -15.86 5.74
CA PRO A 142 -25.81 -14.94 6.48
C PRO A 142 -26.34 -13.83 5.56
N ILE A 143 -27.66 -13.78 5.49
CA ILE A 143 -28.52 -13.24 4.43
C ILE A 143 -28.46 -11.71 4.27
N ASN A 144 -27.74 -10.99 5.14
CA ASN A 144 -27.95 -9.56 5.33
C ASN A 144 -26.94 -8.67 4.59
N HIS A 145 -25.71 -9.11 4.34
CA HIS A 145 -24.68 -8.20 3.82
C HIS A 145 -24.91 -7.80 2.35
N ILE A 146 -25.27 -8.74 1.47
CA ILE A 146 -25.37 -8.47 0.01
C ILE A 146 -26.57 -7.57 -0.34
N SER A 147 -27.69 -7.65 0.36
CA SER A 147 -28.82 -6.74 0.10
C SER A 147 -28.53 -5.34 0.61
N ILE A 148 -27.98 -5.22 1.83
CA ILE A 148 -27.60 -3.94 2.44
C ILE A 148 -26.59 -3.20 1.54
N THR A 149 -25.70 -3.96 0.89
CA THR A 149 -24.80 -3.46 -0.16
C THR A 149 -25.48 -2.63 -1.22
N TRP A 150 -26.47 -3.26 -1.84
CA TRP A 150 -27.08 -2.78 -3.04
C TRP A 150 -27.94 -1.60 -2.66
N ASP A 151 -28.56 -1.66 -1.48
CA ASP A 151 -29.31 -0.55 -0.92
C ASP A 151 -28.43 0.69 -0.68
N GLU A 152 -27.27 0.55 -0.05
CA GLU A 152 -26.31 1.64 0.15
C GLU A 152 -25.77 2.17 -1.18
N MET A 153 -25.45 1.27 -2.12
CA MET A 153 -24.92 1.63 -3.44
C MET A 153 -25.89 2.47 -4.25
N GLN A 154 -27.13 2.01 -4.35
CA GLN A 154 -28.19 2.63 -5.12
C GLN A 154 -28.58 3.98 -4.53
N ALA A 155 -28.66 4.05 -3.19
CA ALA A 155 -28.92 5.31 -2.50
C ALA A 155 -27.76 6.32 -2.62
N SER A 156 -26.50 5.87 -2.59
CA SER A 156 -25.34 6.77 -2.64
C SER A 156 -24.99 7.27 -4.04
N LEU A 157 -25.23 6.44 -5.06
CA LEU A 157 -24.90 6.75 -6.45
C LEU A 157 -26.12 7.14 -7.30
N HIS A 158 -27.32 7.16 -6.72
CA HIS A 158 -28.58 7.51 -7.39
C HIS A 158 -28.80 6.71 -8.68
N CYS A 159 -28.69 5.38 -8.56
CA CYS A 159 -28.74 4.44 -9.68
C CYS A 159 -29.55 3.19 -9.31
N CYS A 160 -29.95 2.37 -10.29
CA CYS A 160 -30.64 1.11 -10.02
C CYS A 160 -30.16 -0.01 -10.94
N GLY A 161 -29.86 -1.18 -10.35
CA GLY A 161 -29.33 -2.34 -11.06
C GLY A 161 -27.91 -2.11 -11.60
N VAL A 162 -27.41 -2.99 -12.47
CA VAL A 162 -26.05 -2.88 -13.03
C VAL A 162 -26.05 -1.99 -14.28
N ASN A 163 -26.87 -2.35 -15.26
CA ASN A 163 -27.10 -1.59 -16.49
C ASN A 163 -28.40 -0.77 -16.41
N GLY A 164 -29.30 -1.15 -15.52
CA GLY A 164 -30.57 -0.46 -15.26
C GLY A 164 -31.47 -1.28 -14.36
N TYR A 165 -32.60 -0.70 -13.95
CA TYR A 165 -33.51 -1.29 -12.98
C TYR A 165 -34.06 -2.67 -13.39
N SER A 166 -34.15 -2.94 -14.70
CA SER A 166 -34.62 -4.22 -15.25
C SER A 166 -33.77 -5.43 -14.84
N ASP A 167 -32.52 -5.21 -14.45
CA ASP A 167 -31.64 -6.29 -13.96
C ASP A 167 -32.25 -7.00 -12.73
N TRP A 168 -33.04 -6.27 -11.92
CA TRP A 168 -33.71 -6.84 -10.75
C TRP A 168 -34.84 -7.79 -11.10
N PHE A 169 -35.47 -7.64 -12.26
CA PHE A 169 -36.57 -8.52 -12.69
C PHE A 169 -36.09 -9.94 -12.98
N HIS A 170 -34.80 -10.08 -13.31
CA HIS A 170 -34.14 -11.38 -13.52
C HIS A 170 -33.58 -11.98 -12.22
N SER A 171 -33.62 -11.23 -11.11
CA SER A 171 -33.10 -11.70 -9.83
C SER A 171 -33.95 -12.83 -9.26
N VAL A 172 -33.32 -13.74 -8.51
CA VAL A 172 -34.04 -14.78 -7.77
C VAL A 172 -35.00 -14.17 -6.73
N ARG A 173 -34.77 -12.91 -6.30
CA ARG A 173 -35.62 -12.18 -5.35
C ARG A 173 -37.03 -11.96 -5.84
N TRP A 174 -37.14 -11.59 -7.11
CA TRP A 174 -38.36 -11.05 -7.71
C TRP A 174 -38.80 -11.89 -8.91
N ARG A 175 -38.49 -13.19 -8.93
CA ARG A 175 -38.71 -14.13 -10.06
C ARG A 175 -40.12 -14.09 -10.69
N HIS A 176 -41.13 -13.60 -9.97
CA HIS A 176 -42.53 -13.52 -10.43
C HIS A 176 -43.11 -12.10 -10.46
N ASN A 177 -42.33 -11.08 -10.10
CA ASN A 177 -42.79 -9.70 -10.02
C ASN A 177 -41.75 -8.76 -10.63
N ASN A 178 -42.20 -7.73 -11.32
CA ASN A 178 -41.32 -6.68 -11.84
C ASN A 178 -41.01 -5.66 -10.72
N PHE A 179 -40.35 -6.13 -9.65
CA PHE A 179 -40.03 -5.32 -8.49
C PHE A 179 -38.53 -5.00 -8.40
N VAL A 180 -38.25 -3.89 -7.74
CA VAL A 180 -36.91 -3.44 -7.38
C VAL A 180 -36.83 -3.23 -5.85
N PRO A 181 -35.62 -3.19 -5.25
CA PRO A 181 -35.45 -2.70 -3.89
C PRO A 181 -35.91 -1.24 -3.74
N ASP A 182 -36.40 -0.85 -2.54
CA ASP A 182 -36.85 0.53 -2.30
C ASP A 182 -35.71 1.56 -2.39
N SER A 183 -34.46 1.12 -2.27
CA SER A 183 -33.25 1.92 -2.50
C SER A 183 -33.06 2.37 -3.96
N CYS A 184 -33.75 1.73 -4.91
CA CYS A 184 -33.81 2.16 -6.31
C CYS A 184 -34.76 3.34 -6.56
N CYS A 185 -35.53 3.76 -5.56
CA CYS A 185 -36.49 4.83 -5.71
C CYS A 185 -35.81 6.19 -5.74
N ASP A 186 -36.18 7.01 -6.73
CA ASP A 186 -35.65 8.34 -6.88
C ASP A 186 -36.36 9.30 -5.92
N TYR A 187 -35.62 9.80 -4.93
CA TYR A 187 -36.14 10.71 -3.90
C TYR A 187 -36.70 12.01 -4.49
N GLN A 188 -36.30 12.40 -5.71
CA GLN A 188 -36.82 13.61 -6.37
C GLN A 188 -38.31 13.51 -6.68
N HIS A 189 -38.84 12.30 -6.80
CA HIS A 189 -40.26 12.06 -7.03
C HIS A 189 -41.10 12.03 -5.75
N PHE A 190 -40.49 12.05 -4.57
CA PHE A 190 -41.19 11.99 -3.27
C PHE A 190 -41.04 13.32 -2.53
N ASN A 191 -42.16 13.97 -2.22
CA ASN A 191 -42.17 15.13 -1.33
C ASN A 191 -42.05 14.69 0.14
N ASN A 192 -41.71 15.60 1.05
CA ASN A 192 -41.49 15.31 2.48
C ASN A 192 -42.66 14.61 3.21
N ASP A 193 -43.87 14.59 2.64
CA ASP A 193 -45.07 13.93 3.17
C ASP A 193 -45.34 12.54 2.57
N GLU A 194 -44.67 12.15 1.48
CA GLU A 194 -44.85 10.85 0.82
C GLU A 194 -43.79 9.85 1.28
N SER A 195 -44.24 8.70 1.77
CA SER A 195 -43.34 7.64 2.20
C SER A 195 -42.79 6.88 0.99
N MET A 196 -41.46 6.79 0.86
CA MET A 196 -40.79 5.92 -0.12
C MET A 196 -40.98 4.42 0.17
N LEU A 197 -41.71 4.07 1.23
CA LEU A 197 -41.91 2.69 1.65
C LEU A 197 -42.67 1.89 0.58
N ASN A 198 -42.08 0.78 0.12
CA ASN A 198 -42.58 -0.07 -0.96
C ASN A 198 -42.67 0.61 -2.33
N CYS A 199 -42.00 1.74 -2.57
CA CYS A 199 -41.97 2.36 -3.89
C CYS A 199 -41.42 1.38 -4.96
N GLY A 200 -40.47 0.50 -4.60
CA GLY A 200 -39.90 -0.49 -5.53
C GLY A 200 -40.86 -1.61 -5.94
N LYS A 201 -42.04 -1.67 -5.31
CA LYS A 201 -43.11 -2.62 -5.62
C LYS A 201 -44.30 -1.98 -6.32
N THR A 202 -44.22 -0.69 -6.63
CA THR A 202 -45.22 -0.01 -7.44
C THR A 202 -45.10 -0.44 -8.90
N ASN A 203 -46.16 -0.25 -9.69
CA ASN A 203 -46.13 -0.55 -11.12
C ASN A 203 -45.66 0.66 -11.96
N ASP A 204 -45.08 1.67 -11.31
CA ASP A 204 -44.65 2.91 -11.93
C ASP A 204 -43.12 2.99 -11.94
N SER A 205 -42.53 2.57 -13.06
CA SER A 205 -41.08 2.59 -13.23
C SER A 205 -40.50 3.99 -13.35
N ALA A 206 -41.33 5.04 -13.50
CA ALA A 206 -40.85 6.42 -13.52
C ALA A 206 -40.36 6.88 -12.14
N LEU A 207 -40.80 6.23 -11.06
CA LEU A 207 -40.39 6.54 -9.68
C LEU A 207 -39.01 5.98 -9.31
N TRP A 208 -38.37 5.24 -10.21
CA TRP A 208 -37.09 4.57 -9.97
C TRP A 208 -35.95 5.23 -10.75
N TYR A 209 -34.73 5.08 -10.26
CA TYR A 209 -33.55 5.50 -11.03
C TYR A 209 -33.46 4.74 -12.35
N GLN A 210 -33.33 5.50 -13.44
CA GLN A 210 -33.26 4.95 -14.80
C GLN A 210 -31.84 4.50 -15.16
N GLU A 211 -30.82 5.10 -14.54
CA GLU A 211 -29.41 4.79 -14.82
C GLU A 211 -28.93 3.56 -14.04
N GLY A 212 -28.15 2.71 -14.71
CA GLY A 212 -27.48 1.58 -14.09
C GLY A 212 -26.28 2.00 -13.24
N CYS A 213 -26.01 1.27 -12.16
CA CYS A 213 -24.94 1.64 -11.24
C CYS A 213 -23.52 1.38 -11.78
N PHE A 214 -23.33 0.65 -12.89
CA PHE A 214 -21.99 0.27 -13.36
C PHE A 214 -21.10 1.48 -13.68
N GLU A 215 -21.56 2.43 -14.49
CA GLU A 215 -20.73 3.57 -14.91
C GLU A 215 -20.39 4.50 -13.70
N PRO A 216 -21.37 4.99 -12.90
CA PRO A 216 -21.09 5.80 -11.71
C PRO A 216 -20.18 5.08 -10.71
N TYR A 217 -20.33 3.77 -10.58
CA TYR A 217 -19.49 2.95 -9.72
C TYR A 217 -18.06 2.85 -10.22
N THR A 218 -17.85 2.65 -11.54
CA THR A 218 -16.50 2.65 -12.11
C THR A 218 -15.82 4.00 -11.99
N ASP A 219 -16.56 5.10 -12.19
CA ASP A 219 -16.03 6.45 -12.01
C ASP A 219 -15.64 6.71 -10.55
N TRP A 220 -16.48 6.29 -9.61
CA TRP A 220 -16.19 6.35 -8.18
C TRP A 220 -14.91 5.55 -7.84
N LEU A 221 -14.75 4.34 -8.40
CA LEU A 221 -13.57 3.49 -8.19
C LEU A 221 -12.30 4.13 -8.76
N LEU A 222 -12.37 4.71 -9.96
CA LEU A 222 -11.23 5.37 -10.61
C LEU A 222 -10.75 6.59 -9.82
N LYS A 223 -11.69 7.35 -9.22
CA LYS A 223 -11.34 8.48 -8.36
C LYS A 223 -10.54 8.06 -7.12
N HIS A 224 -10.89 6.93 -6.50
CA HIS A 224 -10.13 6.38 -5.37
C HIS A 224 -8.78 5.80 -5.81
N THR A 225 -8.75 5.17 -6.99
CA THR A 225 -7.53 4.62 -7.60
C THR A 225 -6.50 5.71 -7.93
N PHE A 226 -6.95 6.91 -8.32
CA PHE A 226 -6.06 8.05 -8.55
C PHE A 226 -5.23 8.41 -7.31
N VAL A 227 -5.86 8.45 -6.12
CA VAL A 227 -5.17 8.75 -4.85
C VAL A 227 -4.13 7.69 -4.53
N LEU A 228 -4.43 6.40 -4.78
CA LEU A 228 -3.49 5.29 -4.58
C LEU A 228 -2.30 5.39 -5.53
N ASN A 229 -2.53 5.66 -6.81
CA ASN A 229 -1.47 5.81 -7.81
C ASN A 229 -0.57 7.02 -7.54
N LEU A 230 -1.16 8.15 -7.12
CA LEU A 230 -0.39 9.32 -6.72
C LEU A 230 0.51 9.01 -5.51
N THR A 231 -0.04 8.33 -4.51
CA THR A 231 0.71 7.93 -3.31
C THR A 231 1.85 6.96 -3.66
N ALA A 232 1.58 5.96 -4.50
CA ALA A 232 2.59 5.00 -4.97
C ALA A 232 3.72 5.68 -5.76
N PHE A 233 3.40 6.65 -6.63
CA PHE A 233 4.40 7.41 -7.37
C PHE A 233 5.34 8.19 -6.43
N VAL A 234 4.79 8.87 -5.43
CA VAL A 234 5.59 9.58 -4.42
C VAL A 234 6.48 8.58 -3.66
N CYS A 235 5.96 7.43 -3.24
CA CYS A 235 6.75 6.39 -2.59
C CYS A 235 7.91 5.90 -3.47
N LEU A 236 7.67 5.58 -4.75
CA LEU A 236 8.70 5.13 -5.69
C LEU A 236 9.85 6.14 -5.84
N THR A 237 9.52 7.43 -5.94
CA THR A 237 10.55 8.48 -6.06
C THR A 237 11.43 8.56 -4.81
N VAL A 238 10.83 8.48 -3.63
CA VAL A 238 11.55 8.52 -2.35
C VAL A 238 12.38 7.25 -2.13
N GLU A 239 11.84 6.08 -2.45
CA GLU A 239 12.55 4.78 -2.39
C GLU A 239 13.79 4.79 -3.29
N ALA A 240 13.67 5.29 -4.53
CA ALA A 240 14.80 5.39 -5.46
C ALA A 240 15.92 6.30 -4.91
N ILE A 241 15.55 7.47 -4.37
CA ILE A 241 16.51 8.38 -3.74
C ILE A 241 17.17 7.71 -2.53
N LEU A 242 16.41 7.00 -1.70
CA LEU A 242 16.94 6.30 -0.53
C LEU A 242 17.84 5.13 -0.88
N LEU A 243 17.55 4.38 -1.94
CA LEU A 243 18.42 3.31 -2.43
C LEU A 243 19.77 3.88 -2.87
N PHE A 244 19.75 5.00 -3.60
CA PHE A 244 20.96 5.70 -4.01
C PHE A 244 21.77 6.18 -2.79
N LEU A 245 21.12 6.84 -1.83
CA LEU A 245 21.78 7.32 -0.61
C LEU A 245 22.31 6.16 0.25
N ALA A 246 21.53 5.09 0.44
CA ALA A 246 21.91 3.90 1.20
C ALA A 246 23.14 3.21 0.58
N TYR A 247 23.21 3.12 -0.74
CA TYR A 247 24.39 2.61 -1.44
C TYR A 247 25.65 3.45 -1.13
N HIS A 248 25.55 4.78 -1.22
CA HIS A 248 26.67 5.68 -0.91
C HIS A 248 27.09 5.62 0.57
N VAL A 249 26.12 5.55 1.49
CA VAL A 249 26.37 5.38 2.93
C VAL A 249 27.05 4.03 3.19
N TYR A 250 26.57 2.94 2.59
CA TYR A 250 27.19 1.62 2.70
C TYR A 250 28.64 1.62 2.20
N ARG A 251 28.89 2.22 1.02
CA ARG A 251 30.25 2.36 0.46
C ARG A 251 31.16 3.19 1.38
N TYR A 252 30.63 4.25 1.98
CA TYR A 252 31.36 5.04 2.97
C TYR A 252 31.73 4.21 4.20
N LEU A 253 30.76 3.54 4.82
CA LEU A 253 31.00 2.67 5.99
C LEU A 253 31.98 1.54 5.64
N LYS A 254 31.89 0.97 4.43
CA LYS A 254 32.87 -0.02 3.92
C LYS A 254 34.28 0.55 3.89
N SER A 255 34.45 1.76 3.39
CA SER A 255 35.76 2.44 3.32
C SER A 255 36.35 2.84 4.68
N LEU A 256 35.56 2.88 5.75
CA LEU A 256 36.06 3.15 7.10
C LEU A 256 36.62 1.89 7.80
N GLU A 257 36.22 0.68 7.37
CA GLU A 257 36.74 -0.56 7.96
C GLU A 257 38.06 -1.01 7.33
N SER A 258 38.25 -0.74 6.04
CA SER A 258 39.48 -1.14 5.34
C SER A 258 40.78 -0.60 5.95
N PRO A 259 40.88 0.63 6.48
CA PRO A 259 42.11 1.11 7.12
C PRO A 259 42.31 0.52 8.53
N THR A 260 41.21 0.24 9.23
CA THR A 260 41.22 -0.16 10.65
C THR A 260 41.65 -1.61 10.83
N ARG A 261 41.26 -2.52 9.92
CA ARG A 261 41.73 -3.92 9.93
C ARG A 261 43.23 -4.02 9.65
N THR A 262 43.76 -3.24 8.71
CA THR A 262 45.20 -3.24 8.41
C THR A 262 46.01 -2.74 9.61
N PHE A 263 45.55 -1.69 10.29
CA PHE A 263 46.24 -1.17 11.48
C PHE A 263 46.14 -2.12 12.68
N ALA A 264 45.00 -2.79 12.87
CA ALA A 264 44.82 -3.78 13.93
C ALA A 264 45.60 -5.08 13.68
N GLN A 265 45.63 -5.57 12.42
CA GLN A 265 46.47 -6.72 12.03
C GLN A 265 47.97 -6.39 12.14
N TYR A 266 48.38 -5.18 11.77
CA TYR A 266 49.77 -4.74 11.90
C TYR A 266 50.22 -4.61 13.36
N ARG A 267 49.34 -4.10 14.24
CA ARG A 267 49.62 -4.06 15.69
C ARG A 267 49.69 -5.47 16.28
N ALA A 268 48.74 -6.35 15.93
CA ALA A 268 48.76 -7.74 16.37
C ALA A 268 49.97 -8.53 15.86
N SER A 269 50.51 -8.22 14.68
CA SER A 269 51.76 -8.84 14.20
C SER A 269 52.99 -8.34 14.95
N GLN A 270 53.06 -7.04 15.28
CA GLN A 270 54.16 -6.49 16.09
C GLN A 270 54.17 -7.06 17.52
N ASP A 271 53.00 -7.20 18.14
CA ASP A 271 52.87 -7.75 19.50
C ASP A 271 53.27 -9.24 19.54
N GLY A 272 52.93 -10.02 18.50
CA GLY A 272 53.35 -11.42 18.37
C GLY A 272 54.86 -11.61 18.11
N GLU A 273 55.51 -10.69 17.40
CA GLU A 273 56.97 -10.71 17.18
C GLU A 273 57.75 -10.32 18.46
N THR A 274 57.21 -9.43 19.29
CA THR A 274 57.83 -9.05 20.57
C THR A 274 57.75 -10.16 21.61
N GLU A 275 56.63 -10.89 21.71
CA GLU A 275 56.53 -12.08 22.58
C GLU A 275 57.44 -13.23 22.10
N GLY A 276 57.62 -13.38 20.78
CA GLY A 276 58.58 -14.33 20.19
C GLY A 276 60.04 -14.00 20.52
N MET A 277 60.44 -12.73 20.50
CA MET A 277 61.81 -12.33 20.90
C MET A 277 62.07 -12.49 22.40
N ILE A 278 61.08 -12.20 23.26
CA ILE A 278 61.22 -12.34 24.72
C ILE A 278 61.39 -13.81 25.11
N SER A 279 60.66 -14.73 24.46
CA SER A 279 60.78 -16.17 24.71
C SER A 279 62.09 -16.78 24.20
N ILE A 280 62.64 -16.29 23.08
CA ILE A 280 63.96 -16.70 22.57
C ILE A 280 65.09 -16.21 23.49
N SER A 281 65.00 -14.96 23.99
CA SER A 281 65.98 -14.40 24.94
C SER A 281 65.97 -15.11 26.30
N ALA A 282 64.81 -15.56 26.78
CA ALA A 282 64.70 -16.31 28.03
C ALA A 282 65.30 -17.72 27.91
N GLY A 283 65.13 -18.38 26.76
CA GLY A 283 65.71 -19.71 26.49
C GLY A 283 67.24 -19.72 26.36
N SER A 284 67.86 -18.61 25.94
CA SER A 284 69.32 -18.49 25.84
C SER A 284 70.02 -18.17 27.18
N ALA A 285 69.28 -17.78 28.22
CA ALA A 285 69.84 -17.50 29.55
C ALA A 285 69.88 -18.72 30.49
N GLN A 286 69.36 -19.87 30.04
CA GLN A 286 69.32 -21.13 30.81
C GLN A 286 70.27 -22.21 30.27
N ARG A 287 71.26 -21.85 29.45
CA ARG A 287 72.30 -22.77 28.95
C ARG A 287 73.70 -22.34 29.35
#